data_AF-A0A0L0GAG8-F1
#
_entry.id   AF-A0A0L0GAG8-F1
#
_cell.length_a   1.000
_cell.length_b   1.000
_cell.length_c   1.000
_cell.angle_alpha   90.00
_cell.angle_beta   90.00
_cell.angle_gamma   90.00
#
_symmetry.space_group_name_H-M   'P 1'
#
loop_
_entity.id
_entity.type
_entity.pdbx_description
1 polymer ?
#
loop_
_entity_poly.entity_id
_entity_poly.type
_entity_poly.pdbx_seq_one_letter_code
_entity_poly.pdbx_strand_id
1 'polypeptide(L)'
;MSYSFRFVVQCKSWVRKESLLLFIYYQNYFGIHFSTMSVYSYATALTALIATTTALDTRQVTVDACSCEGAVRANVCYDSLAAAIGASGEGDTITIGNTLNVDAPIEFLIGLTFEGKTCEGTKAKLVATFDDPLRAMLEPMNEDNTYIQNIVMSDFDVTSSDGVRAAMLHTPGDEAITPEGRVGLTLKNMNVYDMLSEYSGVAVWVGNGANILIDDDCKFTNLAVRTDVEFRYYGGAVTVKYLGQDYTMDIGGTFTNNSAFMPSLHTGGAALMFEWIEGDTNIKGVFKNNRANQGAVTHIFGLLGNMVLDGTFEGNEAVEEGYGSRGGVVRMTTMYEGGNLTLLGTYENNVSGGRGGVIASDDHPAGSTMTLNGKFINNTCLNSGSGAVWSQWSILPVSPFEGDVTILGTSSFEDNTSPYDDNRSSIWNINKVGKFSEDDWESETKVAPTYTE
;
A
#
# COMPACT_ATOMS: atom_id res chain seq x y z
N MET A 1 -0.94 0.39 -61.89
CA MET A 1 0.21 0.87 -61.09
C MET A 1 0.53 -0.22 -60.10
N SER A 2 1.64 -0.91 -60.32
CA SER A 2 1.98 -2.18 -59.68
C SER A 2 3.19 -1.92 -58.78
N TYR A 3 3.03 -2.07 -57.47
CA TYR A 3 4.15 -1.95 -56.52
C TYR A 3 4.76 -3.33 -56.29
N SER A 4 6.03 -3.49 -56.65
CA SER A 4 6.83 -4.67 -56.33
C SER A 4 7.61 -4.44 -55.04
N PHE A 5 7.42 -5.28 -54.04
CA PHE A 5 8.27 -5.34 -52.86
C PHE A 5 9.47 -6.27 -53.12
N ARG A 6 10.69 -5.76 -52.93
CA ARG A 6 11.91 -6.57 -52.86
C ARG A 6 12.35 -6.67 -51.41
N PHE A 7 12.46 -7.89 -50.91
CA PHE A 7 13.11 -8.18 -49.63
C PHE A 7 14.62 -8.13 -49.81
N VAL A 8 15.31 -7.36 -48.96
CA VAL A 8 16.77 -7.41 -48.79
C VAL A 8 17.03 -7.98 -47.40
N VAL A 9 17.47 -9.23 -47.35
CA VAL A 9 17.98 -9.86 -46.13
C VAL A 9 19.46 -9.53 -46.02
N GLN A 10 19.84 -8.76 -45.00
CA GLN A 10 21.24 -8.50 -44.66
C GLN A 10 21.58 -9.28 -43.37
N CYS A 11 22.21 -10.45 -43.53
CA CYS A 11 22.83 -11.16 -42.41
C CYS A 11 24.17 -10.48 -42.07
N LYS A 12 24.28 -9.93 -40.85
CA LYS A 12 25.57 -9.61 -40.22
C LYS A 12 25.89 -10.68 -39.19
N SER A 13 26.96 -11.43 -39.44
CA SER A 13 27.57 -12.40 -38.55
C SER A 13 28.25 -11.72 -37.36
N TRP A 14 27.94 -12.17 -36.15
CA TRP A 14 28.81 -12.02 -34.98
C TRP A 14 29.17 -13.42 -34.48
N VAL A 15 30.48 -13.66 -34.40
CA VAL A 15 31.11 -14.91 -34.01
C VAL A 15 30.92 -15.13 -32.51
N ARG A 16 30.20 -16.20 -32.14
CA ARG A 16 30.27 -16.80 -30.81
C ARG A 16 31.33 -17.91 -30.82
N LYS A 17 32.18 -17.89 -29.78
CA LYS A 17 33.11 -18.95 -29.43
C LYS A 17 32.37 -20.17 -28.89
N GLU A 18 32.88 -21.33 -29.31
CA GLU A 18 32.95 -22.59 -28.57
C GLU A 18 31.64 -23.34 -28.31
N SER A 19 31.36 -24.33 -29.15
CA SER A 19 31.07 -25.74 -28.77
C SER A 19 30.77 -26.54 -30.05
N LEU A 20 31.81 -27.07 -30.68
CA LEU A 20 31.70 -27.88 -31.89
C LEU A 20 31.59 -29.37 -31.48
N LEU A 21 30.39 -29.93 -31.50
CA LEU A 21 30.16 -31.38 -31.44
C LEU A 21 30.29 -31.92 -32.87
N LEU A 22 31.45 -32.48 -33.20
CA LEU A 22 31.77 -33.03 -34.50
C LEU A 22 31.53 -34.55 -34.49
N PHE A 23 30.42 -34.99 -35.07
CA PHE A 23 30.26 -36.37 -35.53
C PHE A 23 30.84 -36.49 -36.93
N ILE A 24 31.94 -37.21 -37.09
CA ILE A 24 32.42 -37.67 -38.39
C ILE A 24 32.41 -39.21 -38.41
N TYR A 25 31.58 -39.73 -39.30
CA TYR A 25 31.65 -41.09 -39.83
C TYR A 25 32.88 -41.20 -40.75
N TYR A 26 33.75 -42.18 -40.52
CA TYR A 26 34.75 -42.61 -41.52
C TYR A 26 34.68 -44.12 -41.70
N GLN A 27 34.40 -44.54 -42.95
CA GLN A 27 34.60 -45.91 -43.41
C GLN A 27 36.03 -46.10 -43.94
N ASN A 28 36.63 -47.21 -43.53
CA ASN A 28 37.62 -48.09 -44.17
C ASN A 28 38.57 -47.54 -45.24
N TYR A 29 39.89 -47.74 -45.05
CA TYR A 29 40.76 -48.58 -45.90
C TYR A 29 42.20 -48.68 -45.34
N PHE A 30 42.73 -49.91 -45.21
CA PHE A 30 44.15 -50.36 -45.12
C PHE A 30 45.08 -49.73 -44.05
N GLY A 31 45.81 -50.43 -43.19
CA GLY A 31 46.36 -51.79 -43.24
C GLY A 31 47.88 -51.71 -42.99
N ILE A 32 48.32 -51.49 -41.74
CA ILE A 32 49.73 -51.64 -41.33
C ILE A 32 49.80 -52.19 -39.90
N HIS A 33 50.48 -53.33 -39.76
CA HIS A 33 50.83 -53.98 -38.50
C HIS A 33 51.76 -53.09 -37.65
N PHE A 34 51.38 -52.82 -36.40
CA PHE A 34 52.32 -52.46 -35.34
C PHE A 34 52.12 -53.37 -34.13
N SER A 35 53.26 -53.89 -33.67
CA SER A 35 53.44 -54.81 -32.55
C SER A 35 52.91 -54.27 -31.23
N THR A 36 52.13 -55.09 -30.53
CA THR A 36 51.66 -54.87 -29.17
C THR A 36 52.81 -54.96 -28.17
N MET A 37 53.21 -53.83 -27.57
CA MET A 37 53.87 -53.82 -26.26
C MET A 37 52.92 -53.23 -25.21
N SER A 38 52.88 -53.93 -24.07
CA SER A 38 51.92 -53.74 -22.98
C SER A 38 52.05 -52.39 -22.28
N VAL A 39 50.97 -51.61 -22.29
CA VAL A 39 50.79 -50.42 -21.44
C VAL A 39 49.50 -50.62 -20.62
N TYR A 40 49.51 -51.60 -19.72
CA TYR A 40 48.36 -51.92 -18.84
C TYR A 40 48.64 -51.76 -17.35
N SER A 41 49.69 -51.02 -16.95
CA SER A 41 50.06 -50.89 -15.53
C SER A 41 50.29 -49.48 -15.01
N TYR A 42 50.02 -48.43 -15.81
CA TYR A 42 50.12 -47.03 -15.35
C TYR A 42 48.80 -46.24 -15.36
N ALA A 43 47.72 -46.81 -15.93
CA ALA A 43 46.44 -46.11 -16.05
C ALA A 43 45.51 -46.26 -14.83
N THR A 44 45.78 -47.19 -13.91
CA THR A 44 44.94 -47.46 -12.73
C THR A 44 45.43 -46.80 -11.44
N ALA A 45 46.68 -46.32 -11.40
CA ALA A 45 47.21 -45.59 -10.23
C ALA A 45 46.91 -44.08 -10.28
N LEU A 46 46.76 -43.50 -11.48
CA LEU A 46 46.52 -42.06 -11.65
C LEU A 46 45.04 -41.67 -11.46
N THR A 47 44.10 -42.57 -11.77
CA THR A 47 42.66 -42.37 -11.52
C THR A 47 42.29 -42.50 -10.05
N ALA A 48 43.04 -43.27 -9.25
CA ALA A 48 42.82 -43.37 -7.81
C ALA A 48 43.36 -42.17 -7.01
N LEU A 49 44.42 -41.51 -7.50
CA LEU A 49 45.01 -40.33 -6.85
C LEU A 49 44.24 -39.02 -7.15
N ILE A 50 43.52 -38.96 -8.27
CA ILE A 50 42.67 -37.81 -8.63
C ILE A 50 41.27 -37.93 -7.98
N ALA A 51 40.79 -39.16 -7.73
CA ALA A 51 39.51 -39.40 -7.05
C ALA A 51 39.54 -39.14 -5.53
N THR A 52 40.73 -38.95 -4.93
CA THR A 52 40.90 -38.73 -3.48
C THR A 52 41.32 -37.31 -3.10
N THR A 53 41.44 -36.38 -4.06
CA THR A 53 41.89 -34.99 -3.79
C THR A 53 40.92 -33.89 -4.20
N THR A 54 39.70 -34.22 -4.66
CA THR A 54 38.66 -33.21 -4.98
C THR A 54 37.27 -33.56 -4.46
N ALA A 55 37.18 -34.27 -3.34
CA ALA A 55 36.07 -34.03 -2.42
C ALA A 55 36.35 -32.70 -1.69
N LEU A 56 36.40 -31.60 -2.44
CA LEU A 56 36.28 -30.27 -1.86
C LEU A 56 34.91 -30.28 -1.18
N ASP A 57 34.95 -30.24 0.15
CA ASP A 57 33.80 -30.03 1.01
C ASP A 57 33.20 -28.67 0.63
N THR A 58 32.43 -28.62 -0.46
CA THR A 58 31.58 -27.49 -0.82
C THR A 58 30.40 -27.48 0.12
N ARG A 59 30.66 -27.41 1.44
CA ARG A 59 29.73 -26.76 2.34
C ARG A 59 29.65 -25.34 1.80
N GLN A 60 28.57 -25.05 1.07
CA GLN A 60 28.12 -23.68 0.94
C GLN A 60 28.07 -23.15 2.37
N VAL A 61 29.01 -22.28 2.71
CA VAL A 61 28.94 -21.52 3.95
C VAL A 61 27.72 -20.62 3.74
N THR A 62 26.59 -21.05 4.27
CA THR A 62 25.37 -20.25 4.31
C THR A 62 25.71 -19.02 5.14
N VAL A 63 25.81 -17.87 4.49
CA VAL A 63 26.06 -16.61 5.19
C VAL A 63 24.82 -16.30 6.02
N ASP A 64 25.01 -16.22 7.34
CA ASP A 64 23.95 -15.91 8.27
C ASP A 64 23.65 -14.41 8.24
N ALA A 65 22.39 -14.03 7.99
CA ALA A 65 21.94 -12.64 8.01
C ALA A 65 22.25 -11.93 9.34
N CYS A 66 22.28 -12.66 10.46
CA CYS A 66 22.66 -12.08 11.76
C CYS A 66 24.13 -11.67 11.84
N SER A 67 24.99 -12.29 11.03
CA SER A 67 26.42 -11.99 10.95
C SER A 67 26.77 -10.99 9.84
N CYS A 68 25.78 -10.57 9.05
CA CYS A 68 25.97 -9.62 7.96
C CYS A 68 25.70 -8.19 8.46
N GLU A 69 26.66 -7.29 8.23
CA GLU A 69 26.47 -5.86 8.54
C GLU A 69 25.52 -5.17 7.54
N GLY A 70 25.39 -5.71 6.32
CA GLY A 70 24.43 -5.24 5.33
C GLY A 70 23.27 -6.22 5.12
N ALA A 71 22.97 -6.53 3.86
CA ALA A 71 21.84 -7.40 3.50
C ALA A 71 22.31 -8.71 2.85
N VAL A 72 21.60 -9.80 3.11
CA VAL A 72 21.92 -11.12 2.54
C VAL A 72 21.00 -11.44 1.38
N ARG A 73 21.58 -11.88 0.26
CA ARG A 73 20.83 -12.43 -0.87
C ARG A 73 21.57 -13.63 -1.42
N ALA A 74 20.86 -14.73 -1.68
CA ALA A 74 21.42 -15.99 -2.19
C ALA A 74 22.69 -16.47 -1.44
N ASN A 75 22.68 -16.39 -0.09
CA ASN A 75 23.82 -16.71 0.78
C ASN A 75 25.07 -15.83 0.59
N VAL A 76 24.93 -14.63 0.04
CA VAL A 76 26.01 -13.64 -0.06
C VAL A 76 25.63 -12.44 0.80
N CYS A 77 26.53 -12.03 1.70
CA CYS A 77 26.39 -10.75 2.42
C CYS A 77 26.90 -9.63 1.54
N TYR A 78 26.04 -8.65 1.29
CA TYR A 78 26.35 -7.42 0.59
C TYR A 78 26.52 -6.30 1.61
N ASP A 79 27.44 -5.38 1.35
CA ASP A 79 27.78 -4.29 2.29
C ASP A 79 26.63 -3.30 2.52
N SER A 80 25.60 -3.30 1.66
CA SER A 80 24.43 -2.43 1.79
C SER A 80 23.17 -3.06 1.19
N LEU A 81 22.01 -2.53 1.56
CA LEU A 81 20.72 -2.90 0.97
C LEU A 81 20.68 -2.58 -0.54
N ALA A 82 21.21 -1.43 -0.94
CA ALA A 82 21.29 -1.03 -2.35
C ALA A 82 22.16 -2.01 -3.17
N ALA A 83 23.28 -2.48 -2.62
CA ALA A 83 24.14 -3.45 -3.28
C ALA A 83 23.46 -4.83 -3.42
N ALA A 84 22.71 -5.27 -2.41
CA ALA A 84 21.91 -6.50 -2.50
C ALA A 84 20.82 -6.38 -3.57
N ILE A 85 20.05 -5.29 -3.57
CA ILE A 85 19.01 -4.99 -4.58
C ILE A 85 19.61 -4.96 -5.99
N GLY A 86 20.71 -4.24 -6.19
CA GLY A 86 21.37 -4.14 -7.50
C GLY A 86 21.94 -5.46 -8.03
N ALA A 87 22.15 -6.44 -7.16
CA ALA A 87 22.57 -7.78 -7.55
C ALA A 87 21.40 -8.75 -7.79
N SER A 88 20.18 -8.40 -7.38
CA SER A 88 18.99 -9.25 -7.42
C SER A 88 18.39 -9.41 -8.82
N GLY A 89 17.65 -10.50 -9.01
CA GLY A 89 16.76 -10.75 -10.13
C GLY A 89 15.30 -10.82 -9.70
N GLU A 90 14.39 -10.90 -10.68
CA GLU A 90 12.94 -10.98 -10.44
C GLU A 90 12.58 -12.10 -9.45
N GLY A 91 11.86 -11.73 -8.38
CA GLY A 91 11.39 -12.65 -7.34
C GLY A 91 12.44 -13.05 -6.31
N ASP A 92 13.65 -12.48 -6.35
CA ASP A 92 14.66 -12.75 -5.33
C ASP A 92 14.23 -12.29 -3.92
N THR A 93 14.70 -13.01 -2.91
CA THR A 93 14.56 -12.64 -1.49
C THR A 93 15.85 -12.00 -0.98
N ILE A 94 15.70 -10.85 -0.32
CA ILE A 94 16.73 -10.15 0.42
C ILE A 94 16.40 -10.26 1.91
N THR A 95 17.32 -10.84 2.68
CA THR A 95 17.18 -11.03 4.13
C THR A 95 17.96 -9.96 4.89
N ILE A 96 17.31 -9.31 5.85
CA ILE A 96 17.87 -8.28 6.73
C ILE A 96 17.96 -8.88 8.13
N GLY A 97 19.15 -8.94 8.75
CA GLY A 97 19.30 -9.50 10.10
C GLY A 97 19.41 -8.45 11.21
N ASN A 98 20.02 -7.32 10.91
CA ASN A 98 20.37 -6.28 11.88
C ASN A 98 19.66 -4.97 11.54
N THR A 99 19.99 -3.90 12.27
CA THR A 99 19.60 -2.54 11.89
C THR A 99 20.42 -2.09 10.68
N LEU A 100 19.77 -1.76 9.59
CA LEU A 100 20.39 -1.18 8.40
C LEU A 100 19.97 0.28 8.22
N ASN A 101 20.95 1.13 8.02
CA ASN A 101 20.72 2.52 7.65
C ASN A 101 20.54 2.61 6.13
N VAL A 102 19.53 3.34 5.69
CA VAL A 102 19.31 3.72 4.30
C VAL A 102 19.64 5.21 4.19
N ASP A 103 20.74 5.52 3.50
CA ASP A 103 21.33 6.85 3.41
C ASP A 103 21.01 7.60 2.11
N ALA A 104 20.30 6.95 1.18
CA ALA A 104 19.65 7.55 0.02
C ALA A 104 18.50 6.65 -0.45
N PRO A 105 17.50 7.20 -1.17
CA PRO A 105 16.47 6.42 -1.84
C PRO A 105 17.07 5.33 -2.75
N ILE A 106 16.47 4.13 -2.73
CA ILE A 106 16.92 2.99 -3.53
C ILE A 106 15.85 2.65 -4.56
N GLU A 107 16.14 2.95 -5.82
CA GLU A 107 15.28 2.65 -6.96
C GLU A 107 15.53 1.25 -7.52
N PHE A 108 14.47 0.54 -7.91
CA PHE A 108 14.59 -0.79 -8.51
C PHE A 108 13.40 -1.18 -9.40
N LEU A 109 13.67 -1.97 -10.45
CA LEU A 109 12.70 -2.27 -11.54
C LEU A 109 12.11 -3.69 -11.50
N ILE A 110 12.48 -4.49 -10.51
CA ILE A 110 12.11 -5.91 -10.40
C ILE A 110 11.25 -6.17 -9.18
N GLY A 111 10.40 -7.19 -9.23
CA GLY A 111 9.69 -7.70 -8.05
C GLY A 111 10.68 -8.31 -7.06
N LEU A 112 10.53 -8.00 -5.78
CA LEU A 112 11.45 -8.42 -4.72
C LEU A 112 10.71 -8.78 -3.44
N THR A 113 11.28 -9.70 -2.67
CA THR A 113 10.88 -9.96 -1.29
C THR A 113 11.95 -9.46 -0.33
N PHE A 114 11.55 -8.67 0.66
CA PHE A 114 12.36 -8.22 1.79
C PHE A 114 11.89 -8.96 3.04
N GLU A 115 12.78 -9.69 3.69
CA GLU A 115 12.46 -10.51 4.86
C GLU A 115 13.37 -10.16 6.05
N GLY A 116 12.77 -9.86 7.18
CA GLY A 116 13.47 -9.61 8.43
C GLY A 116 13.78 -10.90 9.18
N LYS A 117 15.03 -11.08 9.59
CA LYS A 117 15.45 -12.15 10.49
C LYS A 117 15.63 -11.58 11.89
N THR A 118 14.99 -12.22 12.87
CA THR A 118 15.24 -11.90 14.28
C THR A 118 16.59 -12.47 14.70
N CYS A 119 17.48 -11.61 15.19
CA CYS A 119 18.83 -11.95 15.62
C CYS A 119 18.98 -11.64 17.12
N GLU A 120 19.33 -12.66 17.91
CA GLU A 120 19.44 -12.54 19.38
C GLU A 120 18.19 -11.97 20.07
N GLY A 121 17.00 -12.20 19.49
CA GLY A 121 15.73 -11.68 19.99
C GLY A 121 15.42 -10.23 19.55
N THR A 122 16.30 -9.59 18.80
CA THR A 122 16.07 -8.28 18.18
C THR A 122 15.55 -8.46 16.76
N LYS A 123 14.42 -7.82 16.46
CA LYS A 123 13.84 -7.79 15.12
C LYS A 123 14.69 -6.90 14.20
N ALA A 124 14.87 -7.34 12.96
CA ALA A 124 15.55 -6.56 11.93
C ALA A 124 14.89 -5.19 11.73
N LYS A 125 15.68 -4.19 11.29
CA LYS A 125 15.19 -2.81 11.22
C LYS A 125 15.81 -2.05 10.05
N LEU A 126 15.00 -1.27 9.33
CA LEU A 126 15.46 -0.23 8.41
C LEU A 126 15.31 1.14 9.05
N VAL A 127 16.34 1.98 8.92
CA VAL A 127 16.36 3.35 9.44
C VAL A 127 16.72 4.30 8.32
N ALA A 128 15.80 5.20 7.95
CA ALA A 128 16.13 6.30 7.05
C ALA A 128 17.09 7.28 7.74
N THR A 129 18.22 7.57 7.08
CA THR A 129 19.20 8.56 7.55
C THR A 129 19.39 9.72 6.57
N PHE A 130 18.63 9.76 5.47
CA PHE A 130 18.57 10.88 4.54
C PHE A 130 17.34 11.73 4.81
N ASP A 131 17.45 13.06 4.72
CA ASP A 131 16.33 14.00 4.82
C ASP A 131 15.90 14.42 3.41
N ASP A 132 14.92 13.71 2.85
CA ASP A 132 14.25 14.08 1.61
C ASP A 132 12.73 14.00 1.82
N PRO A 133 12.05 15.16 1.93
CA PRO A 133 10.64 15.22 2.32
C PRO A 133 9.68 14.54 1.35
N LEU A 134 10.10 14.28 0.10
CA LEU A 134 9.26 13.78 -0.98
C LEU A 134 9.61 12.36 -1.43
N ARG A 135 10.67 11.75 -0.87
CA ARG A 135 11.21 10.47 -1.35
C ARG A 135 11.08 9.38 -0.30
N ALA A 136 11.18 8.14 -0.75
CA ALA A 136 11.11 6.96 0.10
C ALA A 136 12.45 6.22 0.18
N MET A 137 12.63 5.39 1.21
CA MET A 137 13.77 4.48 1.31
C MET A 137 13.82 3.51 0.11
N LEU A 138 12.66 2.99 -0.28
CA LEU A 138 12.50 2.00 -1.35
C LEU A 138 11.57 2.54 -2.43
N GLU A 139 12.02 2.51 -3.68
CA GLU A 139 11.28 3.06 -4.81
C GLU A 139 11.17 2.01 -5.94
N PRO A 140 10.13 1.17 -5.92
CA PRO A 140 9.85 0.23 -7.01
C PRO A 140 9.40 0.98 -8.28
N MET A 141 10.29 1.16 -9.25
CA MET A 141 10.14 2.05 -10.40
C MET A 141 9.43 1.42 -11.61
N ASN A 142 8.32 0.70 -11.42
CA ASN A 142 7.59 0.14 -12.56
C ASN A 142 6.88 1.23 -13.37
N GLU A 143 7.35 1.48 -14.59
CA GLU A 143 6.68 2.34 -15.59
C GLU A 143 5.96 1.53 -16.69
N ASP A 144 6.09 0.19 -16.69
CA ASP A 144 5.57 -0.69 -17.72
C ASP A 144 4.19 -1.25 -17.34
N ASN A 145 3.21 -0.99 -18.20
CA ASN A 145 1.82 -1.41 -18.02
C ASN A 145 1.53 -2.88 -18.36
N THR A 146 2.53 -3.63 -18.83
CA THR A 146 2.38 -5.01 -19.30
C THR A 146 2.56 -6.07 -18.21
N TYR A 147 3.12 -5.70 -17.05
CA TYR A 147 3.27 -6.60 -15.90
C TYR A 147 3.05 -5.87 -14.57
N ILE A 148 2.96 -6.65 -13.50
CA ILE A 148 2.83 -6.17 -12.12
C ILE A 148 4.17 -6.41 -11.42
N GLN A 149 4.81 -5.36 -10.90
CA GLN A 149 5.98 -5.48 -10.04
C GLN A 149 5.51 -5.85 -8.63
N ASN A 150 5.78 -7.08 -8.21
CA ASN A 150 5.30 -7.59 -6.91
C ASN A 150 6.35 -7.38 -5.82
N ILE A 151 5.99 -6.65 -4.77
CA ILE A 151 6.83 -6.36 -3.62
C ILE A 151 6.25 -7.03 -2.39
N VAL A 152 7.09 -7.79 -1.68
CA VAL A 152 6.73 -8.39 -0.39
C VAL A 152 7.70 -7.87 0.67
N MET A 153 7.18 -7.42 1.81
CA MET A 153 7.97 -6.99 2.96
C MET A 153 7.43 -7.67 4.20
N SER A 154 8.28 -8.41 4.92
CA SER A 154 7.85 -9.10 6.14
C SER A 154 8.87 -9.09 7.26
N ASP A 155 8.38 -9.07 8.49
CA ASP A 155 9.15 -9.41 9.69
C ASP A 155 10.30 -8.44 10.07
N PHE A 156 10.25 -7.17 9.62
CA PHE A 156 11.15 -6.12 10.10
C PHE A 156 10.41 -4.84 10.50
N ASP A 157 11.15 -3.98 11.21
CA ASP A 157 10.73 -2.66 11.63
C ASP A 157 11.26 -1.59 10.67
N VAL A 158 10.54 -0.48 10.53
CA VAL A 158 10.94 0.65 9.70
C VAL A 158 10.72 1.96 10.45
N THR A 159 11.73 2.83 10.45
CA THR A 159 11.69 4.13 11.11
C THR A 159 12.65 5.12 10.43
N SER A 160 12.73 6.34 10.94
CA SER A 160 13.67 7.37 10.49
C SER A 160 14.50 7.88 11.67
N SER A 161 15.66 8.45 11.38
CA SER A 161 16.45 9.17 12.38
C SER A 161 15.71 10.42 12.87
N ASP A 162 16.05 10.90 14.06
CA ASP A 162 15.40 12.07 14.66
C ASP A 162 15.45 13.29 13.72
N GLY A 163 14.28 13.85 13.40
CA GLY A 163 14.13 15.04 12.56
C GLY A 163 14.29 14.80 11.05
N VAL A 164 14.56 13.57 10.63
CA VAL A 164 14.61 13.19 9.21
C VAL A 164 13.20 13.09 8.64
N ARG A 165 13.00 13.68 7.45
CA ARG A 165 11.80 13.45 6.64
C ARG A 165 12.13 12.43 5.56
N ALA A 166 11.42 11.32 5.56
CA ALA A 166 11.53 10.24 4.59
C ALA A 166 10.30 9.35 4.69
N ALA A 167 9.92 8.72 3.57
CA ALA A 167 8.93 7.65 3.57
C ALA A 167 9.57 6.26 3.52
N MET A 168 8.80 5.21 3.76
CA MET A 168 9.28 3.83 3.63
C MET A 168 9.29 3.38 2.17
N LEU A 169 8.15 3.42 1.46
CA LEU A 169 8.03 2.93 0.08
C LEU A 169 7.14 3.82 -0.77
N HIS A 170 7.65 4.32 -1.90
CA HIS A 170 6.90 5.09 -2.90
C HIS A 170 7.10 4.50 -4.29
N THR A 171 6.02 4.24 -5.03
CA THR A 171 6.10 3.89 -6.46
C THR A 171 6.30 5.16 -7.33
N PRO A 172 6.43 5.05 -8.67
CA PRO A 172 6.41 6.21 -9.57
C PRO A 172 5.07 6.94 -9.58
N GLY A 173 5.13 8.22 -9.92
CA GLY A 173 3.98 9.10 -10.14
C GLY A 173 3.90 10.20 -9.09
N ASP A 174 2.85 11.01 -9.19
CA ASP A 174 2.59 12.07 -8.25
C ASP A 174 1.07 12.30 -8.06
N GLU A 175 0.68 13.40 -7.43
CA GLU A 175 -0.75 13.74 -7.28
C GLU A 175 -1.44 14.09 -8.61
N ALA A 176 -0.70 14.56 -9.60
CA ALA A 176 -1.27 14.96 -10.89
C ALA A 176 -1.30 13.78 -11.88
N ILE A 177 -0.42 12.80 -11.71
CA ILE A 177 -0.16 11.75 -12.70
C ILE A 177 -0.20 10.38 -12.03
N THR A 178 -1.19 9.57 -12.40
CA THR A 178 -1.19 8.13 -12.13
C THR A 178 -0.22 7.45 -13.11
N PRO A 179 0.77 6.67 -12.63
CA PRO A 179 1.68 5.94 -13.51
C PRO A 179 0.93 4.82 -14.24
N GLU A 180 1.42 4.43 -15.43
CA GLU A 180 0.83 3.29 -16.14
C GLU A 180 1.25 1.94 -15.54
N GLY A 181 2.47 1.86 -15.01
CA GLY A 181 3.02 0.64 -14.40
C GLY A 181 2.33 0.30 -13.08
N ARG A 182 2.08 -0.99 -12.87
CA ARG A 182 1.34 -1.50 -11.70
C ARG A 182 2.27 -2.09 -10.66
N VAL A 183 1.97 -1.84 -9.39
CA VAL A 183 2.71 -2.41 -8.25
C VAL A 183 1.77 -3.21 -7.37
N GLY A 184 2.14 -4.46 -7.11
CA GLY A 184 1.53 -5.28 -6.07
C GLY A 184 2.34 -5.23 -4.81
N LEU A 185 1.67 -5.15 -3.66
CA LEU A 185 2.32 -4.95 -2.37
C LEU A 185 1.75 -5.91 -1.33
N THR A 186 2.62 -6.62 -0.64
CA THR A 186 2.26 -7.43 0.53
C THR A 186 3.13 -7.04 1.72
N LEU A 187 2.50 -6.53 2.78
CA LEU A 187 3.14 -6.25 4.06
C LEU A 187 2.69 -7.28 5.10
N LYS A 188 3.64 -7.90 5.79
CA LYS A 188 3.35 -8.90 6.84
C LYS A 188 4.13 -8.66 8.12
N ASN A 189 3.45 -8.59 9.25
CA ASN A 189 4.11 -8.41 10.56
C ASN A 189 5.15 -7.26 10.52
N MET A 190 4.79 -6.14 9.90
CA MET A 190 5.65 -4.96 9.76
C MET A 190 5.32 -3.94 10.85
N ASN A 191 6.33 -3.29 11.43
CA ASN A 191 6.11 -2.11 12.28
C ASN A 191 6.74 -0.88 11.62
N VAL A 192 5.92 0.08 11.20
CA VAL A 192 6.39 1.37 10.66
C VAL A 192 6.05 2.45 11.66
N TYR A 193 7.06 3.17 12.16
CA TYR A 193 6.84 4.10 13.26
C TYR A 193 7.79 5.29 13.29
N ASP A 194 7.32 6.38 13.91
CA ASP A 194 8.08 7.62 14.16
C ASP A 194 8.72 8.20 12.89
N MET A 195 7.92 8.30 11.83
CA MET A 195 8.37 8.84 10.54
C MET A 195 7.55 10.07 10.14
N LEU A 196 8.19 10.97 9.40
CA LEU A 196 7.62 12.21 8.90
C LEU A 196 7.86 12.30 7.39
N SER A 197 6.85 12.72 6.64
CA SER A 197 6.98 13.09 5.23
C SER A 197 6.18 14.36 4.93
N GLU A 198 6.58 15.09 3.89
CA GLU A 198 5.74 16.17 3.33
C GLU A 198 4.87 15.67 2.17
N TYR A 199 5.07 14.41 1.77
CA TYR A 199 4.30 13.74 0.74
C TYR A 199 3.33 12.71 1.36
N SER A 200 2.31 12.32 0.59
CA SER A 200 1.34 11.33 1.05
C SER A 200 1.96 9.94 1.16
N GLY A 201 1.43 9.11 2.06
CA GLY A 201 1.89 7.74 2.21
C GLY A 201 3.26 7.65 2.88
N VAL A 202 3.36 8.08 4.14
CA VAL A 202 4.61 8.04 4.93
C VAL A 202 5.17 6.61 5.00
N ALA A 203 4.30 5.61 5.19
CA ALA A 203 4.71 4.22 5.08
C ALA A 203 4.69 3.78 3.62
N VAL A 204 3.55 3.96 2.96
CA VAL A 204 3.33 3.43 1.61
C VAL A 204 2.62 4.46 0.77
N TRP A 205 3.18 4.76 -0.40
CA TRP A 205 2.47 5.40 -1.49
C TRP A 205 2.51 4.51 -2.72
N VAL A 206 1.34 4.19 -3.26
CA VAL A 206 1.17 3.42 -4.49
C VAL A 206 0.34 4.23 -5.48
N GLY A 207 0.97 4.63 -6.58
CA GLY A 207 0.34 5.36 -7.68
C GLY A 207 -0.70 4.51 -8.41
N ASN A 208 -0.33 3.29 -8.80
CA ASN A 208 -1.21 2.35 -9.50
C ASN A 208 -1.05 0.95 -8.91
N GLY A 209 -2.01 0.59 -8.07
CA GLY A 209 -1.99 -0.62 -7.25
C GLY A 209 -2.60 -1.83 -7.95
N ALA A 210 -2.07 -3.01 -7.62
CA ALA A 210 -2.65 -4.29 -8.02
C ALA A 210 -2.45 -5.33 -6.91
N ASN A 211 -3.52 -5.83 -6.29
CA ASN A 211 -3.47 -6.82 -5.20
C ASN A 211 -2.63 -6.34 -4.01
N ILE A 212 -3.16 -5.36 -3.29
CA ILE A 212 -2.51 -4.81 -2.09
C ILE A 212 -2.99 -5.59 -0.87
N LEU A 213 -2.06 -6.13 -0.09
CA LEU A 213 -2.33 -6.82 1.16
C LEU A 213 -1.48 -6.22 2.29
N ILE A 214 -2.13 -5.76 3.34
CA ILE A 214 -1.51 -5.41 4.62
C ILE A 214 -2.15 -6.32 5.66
N ASP A 215 -1.38 -7.16 6.34
CA ASP A 215 -1.95 -8.13 7.28
C ASP A 215 -2.34 -7.52 8.64
N ASP A 216 -3.02 -8.32 9.46
CA ASP A 216 -3.53 -7.91 10.78
C ASP A 216 -2.43 -7.66 11.82
N ASP A 217 -1.22 -8.18 11.58
CA ASP A 217 -0.08 -8.06 12.49
C ASP A 217 0.74 -6.78 12.22
N CYS A 218 0.47 -6.08 11.12
CA CYS A 218 1.09 -4.79 10.79
C CYS A 218 0.70 -3.67 11.78
N LYS A 219 1.65 -2.79 12.07
CA LYS A 219 1.47 -1.61 12.94
C LYS A 219 2.04 -0.36 12.31
N PHE A 220 1.24 0.70 12.29
CA PHE A 220 1.57 2.02 11.77
C PHE A 220 1.34 3.05 12.87
N THR A 221 2.43 3.53 13.48
CA THR A 221 2.35 4.31 14.71
C THR A 221 3.08 5.65 14.59
N ASN A 222 2.42 6.74 14.98
CA ASN A 222 3.04 8.07 15.01
C ASN A 222 3.66 8.47 13.66
N LEU A 223 2.96 8.15 12.57
CA LEU A 223 3.34 8.62 11.23
C LEU A 223 2.69 9.97 10.97
N ALA A 224 3.46 10.90 10.42
CA ALA A 224 2.99 12.25 10.20
C ALA A 224 3.22 12.69 8.75
N VAL A 225 2.15 13.19 8.12
CA VAL A 225 2.25 14.00 6.91
C VAL A 225 2.12 15.46 7.32
N ARG A 226 3.14 16.26 7.03
CA ARG A 226 3.12 17.71 7.27
C ARG A 226 3.77 18.43 6.13
N THR A 227 3.07 19.37 5.52
CA THR A 227 3.65 20.26 4.50
C THR A 227 3.14 21.68 4.70
N ASP A 228 3.91 22.65 4.24
CA ASP A 228 3.51 24.05 4.09
C ASP A 228 3.06 24.38 2.65
N VAL A 229 3.10 23.39 1.74
CA VAL A 229 2.69 23.57 0.35
C VAL A 229 1.18 23.71 0.27
N GLU A 230 0.71 24.91 -0.09
CA GLU A 230 -0.70 25.17 -0.31
C GLU A 230 -1.27 24.37 -1.51
N PHE A 231 -2.57 24.11 -1.46
CA PHE A 231 -3.45 23.47 -2.44
C PHE A 231 -3.16 22.00 -2.74
N ARG A 232 -2.52 21.29 -1.81
CA ARG A 232 -2.35 19.83 -1.83
C ARG A 232 -3.28 19.19 -0.80
N TYR A 233 -3.74 17.97 -1.06
CA TYR A 233 -4.56 17.22 -0.09
C TYR A 233 -3.76 16.04 0.47
N TYR A 234 -2.56 16.30 0.96
CA TYR A 234 -1.70 15.21 1.40
C TYR A 234 -2.23 14.55 2.67
N GLY A 235 -2.01 13.24 2.76
CA GLY A 235 -2.39 12.43 3.91
C GLY A 235 -1.87 11.01 3.83
N GLY A 236 -2.26 10.21 4.81
CA GLY A 236 -2.11 8.77 4.82
C GLY A 236 -0.76 8.28 5.32
N ALA A 237 -0.79 7.35 6.27
CA ALA A 237 0.28 6.38 6.43
C ALA A 237 0.38 5.52 5.17
N VAL A 238 -0.78 5.09 4.64
CA VAL A 238 -0.91 4.33 3.40
C VAL A 238 -1.76 5.12 2.42
N THR A 239 -1.23 5.35 1.22
CA THR A 239 -1.93 6.03 0.13
C THR A 239 -1.97 5.14 -1.10
N VAL A 240 -3.16 5.00 -1.68
CA VAL A 240 -3.34 4.33 -2.99
C VAL A 240 -4.11 5.28 -3.90
N LYS A 241 -3.44 5.74 -4.95
CA LYS A 241 -4.03 6.70 -5.89
C LYS A 241 -5.01 6.01 -6.84
N TYR A 242 -4.65 4.87 -7.41
CA TYR A 242 -5.51 4.12 -8.32
C TYR A 242 -5.51 2.63 -8.00
N LEU A 243 -6.69 2.03 -7.95
CA LEU A 243 -6.89 0.58 -7.90
C LEU A 243 -7.93 0.20 -8.96
N GLY A 244 -7.50 -0.49 -10.01
CA GLY A 244 -8.39 -0.90 -11.10
C GLY A 244 -9.37 -2.01 -10.69
N GLN A 245 -10.50 -2.07 -11.40
CA GLN A 245 -11.63 -2.99 -11.11
C GLN A 245 -11.26 -4.49 -10.98
N ASP A 246 -10.18 -4.93 -11.63
CA ASP A 246 -9.78 -6.35 -11.67
C ASP A 246 -8.89 -6.74 -10.47
N TYR A 247 -8.61 -5.81 -9.56
CA TYR A 247 -7.67 -5.98 -8.45
C TYR A 247 -8.34 -5.77 -7.11
N THR A 248 -7.71 -6.33 -6.07
CA THR A 248 -8.20 -6.22 -4.70
C THR A 248 -7.24 -5.42 -3.80
N MET A 249 -7.80 -4.89 -2.72
CA MET A 249 -7.04 -4.28 -1.64
C MET A 249 -7.60 -4.72 -0.29
N ASP A 250 -6.79 -5.44 0.49
CA ASP A 250 -7.10 -5.86 1.85
C ASP A 250 -6.14 -5.17 2.82
N ILE A 251 -6.68 -4.31 3.68
CA ILE A 251 -5.89 -3.58 4.67
C ILE A 251 -6.32 -4.01 6.06
N GLY A 252 -5.42 -4.73 6.72
CA GLY A 252 -5.40 -5.15 8.12
C GLY A 252 -4.67 -4.16 9.04
N GLY A 253 -4.49 -4.57 10.30
CA GLY A 253 -3.45 -4.01 11.18
C GLY A 253 -3.93 -2.95 12.17
N THR A 254 -2.97 -2.29 12.81
CA THR A 254 -3.22 -1.23 13.81
C THR A 254 -2.60 0.10 13.37
N PHE A 255 -3.43 1.14 13.30
CA PHE A 255 -3.04 2.51 12.94
C PHE A 255 -3.29 3.44 14.13
N THR A 256 -2.24 3.88 14.80
CA THR A 256 -2.36 4.63 16.06
C THR A 256 -1.58 5.93 16.04
N ASN A 257 -2.22 7.02 16.48
CA ASN A 257 -1.62 8.35 16.60
C ASN A 257 -1.03 8.89 15.27
N ASN A 258 -1.54 8.46 14.12
CA ASN A 258 -1.10 9.03 12.85
C ASN A 258 -1.72 10.40 12.65
N SER A 259 -1.02 11.28 11.93
CA SER A 259 -1.50 12.63 11.68
C SER A 259 -1.26 13.15 10.28
N ALA A 260 -2.19 13.97 9.78
CA ALA A 260 -2.04 14.71 8.53
C ALA A 260 -2.45 16.17 8.77
N PHE A 261 -1.47 17.07 8.78
CA PHE A 261 -1.68 18.49 9.08
C PHE A 261 -1.05 19.40 8.03
N MET A 262 -1.81 20.38 7.56
CA MET A 262 -1.35 21.38 6.61
C MET A 262 -1.90 22.74 7.03
N PRO A 263 -1.04 23.76 7.22
CA PRO A 263 -1.51 25.10 7.48
C PRO A 263 -2.43 25.55 6.34
N SER A 264 -3.63 26.02 6.68
CA SER A 264 -4.55 26.73 5.79
C SER A 264 -5.42 25.90 4.84
N LEU A 265 -5.45 24.56 4.86
CA LEU A 265 -6.25 23.78 3.90
C LEU A 265 -6.75 22.41 4.39
N HIS A 266 -7.54 21.76 3.54
CA HIS A 266 -8.01 20.40 3.70
C HIS A 266 -6.87 19.38 3.55
N THR A 267 -6.59 18.60 4.59
CA THR A 267 -5.69 17.43 4.53
C THR A 267 -6.46 16.15 4.31
N GLY A 268 -5.84 15.17 3.65
CA GLY A 268 -6.38 13.81 3.53
C GLY A 268 -6.37 13.06 4.86
N GLY A 269 -6.88 11.84 4.86
CA GLY A 269 -6.99 11.05 6.09
C GLY A 269 -5.64 10.62 6.62
N ALA A 270 -5.45 10.58 7.95
CA ALA A 270 -4.12 10.38 8.52
C ALA A 270 -3.63 8.92 8.46
N ALA A 271 -4.54 7.95 8.52
CA ALA A 271 -4.16 6.54 8.38
C ALA A 271 -4.14 6.14 6.90
N LEU A 272 -5.22 6.41 6.18
CA LEU A 272 -5.46 5.92 4.82
C LEU A 272 -5.90 7.05 3.89
N MET A 273 -5.40 7.07 2.67
CA MET A 273 -5.88 7.98 1.62
C MET A 273 -6.05 7.25 0.29
N PHE A 274 -7.21 7.45 -0.34
CA PHE A 274 -7.59 6.76 -1.56
C PHE A 274 -8.13 7.73 -2.58
N GLU A 275 -7.56 7.80 -3.79
CA GLU A 275 -8.03 8.75 -4.80
C GLU A 275 -9.10 8.15 -5.73
N TRP A 276 -8.81 7.06 -6.44
CA TRP A 276 -9.71 6.47 -7.43
C TRP A 276 -9.74 4.94 -7.30
N ILE A 277 -10.80 4.43 -6.67
CA ILE A 277 -10.92 3.02 -6.30
C ILE A 277 -12.06 2.37 -7.07
N GLU A 278 -11.69 1.51 -8.02
CA GLU A 278 -12.61 0.68 -8.80
C GLU A 278 -12.61 -0.78 -8.32
N GLY A 279 -11.48 -1.24 -7.79
CA GLY A 279 -11.31 -2.59 -7.28
C GLY A 279 -11.98 -2.84 -5.92
N ASP A 280 -12.19 -4.11 -5.61
CA ASP A 280 -12.78 -4.53 -4.33
C ASP A 280 -11.82 -4.26 -3.17
N THR A 281 -12.29 -3.48 -2.20
CA THR A 281 -11.49 -3.03 -1.07
C THR A 281 -12.14 -3.44 0.25
N ASN A 282 -11.35 -4.03 1.14
CA ASN A 282 -11.77 -4.44 2.46
C ASN A 282 -10.77 -3.94 3.52
N ILE A 283 -11.27 -3.12 4.44
CA ILE A 283 -10.49 -2.48 5.50
C ILE A 283 -10.95 -3.06 6.83
N LYS A 284 -10.06 -3.82 7.46
CA LYS A 284 -10.24 -4.46 8.75
C LYS A 284 -9.08 -4.03 9.64
N GLY A 285 -9.32 -3.69 10.89
CA GLY A 285 -8.21 -3.26 11.74
C GLY A 285 -8.63 -2.36 12.88
N VAL A 286 -7.63 -1.78 13.53
CA VAL A 286 -7.79 -0.93 14.70
C VAL A 286 -7.21 0.44 14.41
N PHE A 287 -8.06 1.46 14.39
CA PHE A 287 -7.71 2.84 14.07
C PHE A 287 -7.97 3.72 15.30
N LYS A 288 -6.89 4.14 15.96
CA LYS A 288 -6.95 4.84 17.25
C LYS A 288 -6.27 6.19 17.22
N ASN A 289 -6.97 7.21 17.71
CA ASN A 289 -6.41 8.55 17.94
C ASN A 289 -5.72 9.15 16.69
N ASN A 290 -6.19 8.80 15.49
CA ASN A 290 -5.69 9.42 14.27
C ASN A 290 -6.29 10.82 14.11
N ARG A 291 -5.52 11.76 13.55
CA ARG A 291 -5.91 13.18 13.50
C ARG A 291 -5.63 13.78 12.14
N ALA A 292 -6.66 14.27 11.47
CA ALA A 292 -6.55 15.00 10.21
C ALA A 292 -7.66 16.04 10.08
N ASN A 293 -7.71 16.81 8.99
CA ASN A 293 -8.84 17.70 8.72
C ASN A 293 -9.99 16.98 7.96
N GLN A 294 -9.67 16.11 7.00
CA GLN A 294 -10.65 15.34 6.24
C GLN A 294 -10.48 13.84 6.48
N GLY A 295 -11.43 13.23 7.18
CA GLY A 295 -11.45 11.80 7.39
C GLY A 295 -10.30 11.37 8.27
N ALA A 296 -10.36 11.64 9.58
CA ALA A 296 -9.22 11.46 10.49
C ALA A 296 -8.51 10.11 10.33
N VAL A 297 -9.27 9.07 9.99
CA VAL A 297 -8.75 7.77 9.59
C VAL A 297 -8.56 7.70 8.08
N THR A 298 -9.64 7.85 7.30
CA THR A 298 -9.60 7.64 5.85
C THR A 298 -10.27 8.75 5.05
N HIS A 299 -9.62 9.16 3.96
CA HIS A 299 -10.21 10.01 2.93
C HIS A 299 -10.25 9.27 1.60
N ILE A 300 -11.45 9.13 1.05
CA ILE A 300 -11.73 8.56 -0.26
C ILE A 300 -12.21 9.69 -1.18
N PHE A 301 -11.47 9.97 -2.25
CA PHE A 301 -11.87 10.99 -3.23
C PHE A 301 -12.91 10.45 -4.22
N GLY A 302 -12.71 9.23 -4.72
CA GLY A 302 -13.55 8.60 -5.72
C GLY A 302 -13.70 7.10 -5.50
N LEU A 303 -14.93 6.65 -5.35
CA LEU A 303 -15.28 5.23 -5.25
C LEU A 303 -16.21 4.82 -6.39
N LEU A 304 -15.78 3.84 -7.18
CA LEU A 304 -16.52 3.21 -8.27
C LEU A 304 -16.78 1.72 -8.00
N GLY A 305 -15.91 1.09 -7.20
CA GLY A 305 -16.02 -0.32 -6.80
C GLY A 305 -16.72 -0.52 -5.47
N ASN A 306 -16.47 -1.67 -4.86
CA ASN A 306 -16.94 -2.00 -3.51
C ASN A 306 -15.89 -1.68 -2.47
N MET A 307 -16.28 -1.00 -1.39
CA MET A 307 -15.44 -0.76 -0.23
C MET A 307 -16.17 -1.11 1.07
N VAL A 308 -15.56 -1.98 1.88
CA VAL A 308 -16.07 -2.39 3.19
C VAL A 308 -15.13 -1.91 4.30
N LEU A 309 -15.68 -1.22 5.30
CA LEU A 309 -14.98 -0.79 6.50
C LEU A 309 -15.53 -1.58 7.70
N ASP A 310 -14.77 -2.57 8.13
CA ASP A 310 -15.13 -3.54 9.17
C ASP A 310 -14.02 -3.63 10.23
N GLY A 311 -13.82 -2.53 10.96
CA GLY A 311 -12.79 -2.40 11.99
C GLY A 311 -13.29 -1.72 13.26
N THR A 312 -12.35 -1.43 14.15
CA THR A 312 -12.58 -0.62 15.35
C THR A 312 -11.97 0.76 15.14
N PHE A 313 -12.79 1.80 15.18
CA PHE A 313 -12.42 3.19 14.98
C PHE A 313 -12.71 3.95 16.27
N GLU A 314 -11.66 4.25 17.04
CA GLU A 314 -11.80 4.78 18.40
C GLU A 314 -11.01 6.08 18.59
N GLY A 315 -11.68 7.11 19.10
CA GLY A 315 -11.02 8.35 19.52
C GLY A 315 -10.36 9.15 18.39
N ASN A 316 -10.78 8.94 17.13
CA ASN A 316 -10.21 9.66 15.99
C ASN A 316 -10.83 11.06 15.89
N GLU A 317 -10.04 12.03 15.42
CA GLU A 317 -10.41 13.45 15.46
C GLU A 317 -10.21 14.13 14.10
N ALA A 318 -11.31 14.60 13.51
CA ALA A 318 -11.26 15.55 12.40
C ALA A 318 -11.15 16.98 12.95
N VAL A 319 -9.93 17.53 12.95
CA VAL A 319 -9.56 18.80 13.58
C VAL A 319 -9.99 19.98 12.71
N GLU A 320 -10.72 20.93 13.30
CA GLU A 320 -11.07 22.19 12.65
C GLU A 320 -9.86 23.14 12.62
N GLU A 321 -9.44 23.52 11.41
CA GLU A 321 -8.28 24.39 11.18
C GLU A 321 -8.63 25.64 10.36
N GLY A 322 -9.92 26.00 10.28
CA GLY A 322 -10.43 27.22 9.66
C GLY A 322 -11.17 27.04 8.33
N TYR A 323 -11.26 25.82 7.82
CA TYR A 323 -11.83 25.52 6.50
C TYR A 323 -12.95 24.46 6.52
N GLY A 324 -13.37 24.00 7.71
CA GLY A 324 -14.41 22.99 7.85
C GLY A 324 -13.83 21.59 7.82
N SER A 325 -13.57 21.03 9.01
CA SER A 325 -13.20 19.61 9.13
C SER A 325 -14.37 18.69 8.78
N ARG A 326 -14.08 17.46 8.35
CA ARG A 326 -15.11 16.54 7.84
C ARG A 326 -14.75 15.11 8.17
N GLY A 327 -15.70 14.35 8.72
CA GLY A 327 -15.56 12.92 8.97
C GLY A 327 -14.57 12.63 10.07
N GLY A 328 -15.03 12.49 11.31
CA GLY A 328 -14.17 12.07 12.42
C GLY A 328 -13.51 10.70 12.19
N VAL A 329 -14.00 9.92 11.23
CA VAL A 329 -13.34 8.70 10.74
C VAL A 329 -13.18 8.73 9.22
N VAL A 330 -14.28 8.88 8.49
CA VAL A 330 -14.35 8.71 7.02
C VAL A 330 -14.74 10.01 6.35
N ARG A 331 -13.93 10.44 5.39
CA ARG A 331 -14.32 11.41 4.38
C ARG A 331 -14.56 10.71 3.05
N MET A 332 -15.74 10.86 2.47
CA MET A 332 -16.07 10.41 1.12
C MET A 332 -16.38 11.61 0.22
N THR A 333 -15.52 11.98 -0.72
CA THR A 333 -15.81 13.11 -1.62
C THR A 333 -16.90 12.72 -2.61
N THR A 334 -16.66 11.72 -3.46
CA THR A 334 -17.62 11.30 -4.49
C THR A 334 -17.74 9.79 -4.54
N MET A 335 -18.97 9.30 -4.40
CA MET A 335 -19.31 7.91 -4.66
C MET A 335 -19.99 7.82 -6.01
N TYR A 336 -19.28 7.37 -7.04
CA TYR A 336 -19.76 7.35 -8.41
C TYR A 336 -20.83 6.28 -8.64
N GLU A 337 -21.45 6.29 -9.82
CA GLU A 337 -22.36 5.23 -10.26
C GLU A 337 -21.66 3.86 -10.16
N GLY A 338 -22.31 2.89 -9.50
CA GLY A 338 -21.73 1.57 -9.22
C GLY A 338 -20.90 1.49 -7.93
N GLY A 339 -20.50 2.63 -7.37
CA GLY A 339 -19.77 2.69 -6.11
C GLY A 339 -20.60 2.21 -4.93
N ASN A 340 -20.03 1.32 -4.12
CA ASN A 340 -20.67 0.76 -2.93
C ASN A 340 -19.77 0.94 -1.70
N LEU A 341 -20.24 1.70 -0.71
CA LEU A 341 -19.55 1.86 0.58
C LEU A 341 -20.36 1.21 1.70
N THR A 342 -19.77 0.27 2.42
CA THR A 342 -20.41 -0.37 3.58
C THR A 342 -19.60 -0.13 4.86
N LEU A 343 -20.25 0.39 5.89
CA LEU A 343 -19.70 0.59 7.23
C LEU A 343 -20.26 -0.50 8.16
N LEU A 344 -19.43 -1.50 8.51
CA LEU A 344 -19.79 -2.64 9.38
C LEU A 344 -19.19 -2.56 10.79
N GLY A 345 -18.17 -1.71 10.97
CA GLY A 345 -17.33 -1.70 12.15
C GLY A 345 -17.97 -1.14 13.43
N THR A 346 -17.12 -0.96 14.44
CA THR A 346 -17.43 -0.23 15.67
C THR A 346 -16.76 1.14 15.63
N TYR A 347 -17.56 2.19 15.82
CA TYR A 347 -17.14 3.59 15.76
C TYR A 347 -17.44 4.23 17.12
N GLU A 348 -16.39 4.45 17.90
CA GLU A 348 -16.51 4.89 19.30
C GLU A 348 -15.73 6.19 19.55
N ASN A 349 -16.35 7.15 20.25
CA ASN A 349 -15.66 8.35 20.73
C ASN A 349 -14.99 9.18 19.61
N ASN A 350 -15.45 9.08 18.35
CA ASN A 350 -14.86 9.86 17.26
C ASN A 350 -15.45 11.27 17.23
N VAL A 351 -14.61 12.25 16.89
CA VAL A 351 -14.98 13.66 16.93
C VAL A 351 -14.72 14.31 15.59
N SER A 352 -15.67 15.12 15.13
CA SER A 352 -15.42 16.10 14.07
C SER A 352 -15.72 17.50 14.57
N GLY A 353 -14.73 18.40 14.42
CA GLY A 353 -14.93 19.83 14.61
C GLY A 353 -15.95 20.44 13.65
N GLY A 354 -16.03 19.87 12.44
CA GLY A 354 -16.93 20.26 11.37
C GLY A 354 -18.05 19.24 11.18
N ARG A 355 -18.13 18.59 10.01
CA ARG A 355 -19.27 17.74 9.61
C ARG A 355 -19.01 16.27 9.89
N GLY A 356 -19.98 15.54 10.42
CA GLY A 356 -19.95 14.07 10.49
C GLY A 356 -18.96 13.56 11.52
N GLY A 357 -19.43 13.18 12.71
CA GLY A 357 -18.56 12.60 13.75
C GLY A 357 -17.95 11.26 13.34
N VAL A 358 -18.62 10.51 12.46
CA VAL A 358 -18.06 9.29 11.84
C VAL A 358 -17.76 9.52 10.36
N ILE A 359 -18.79 9.75 9.55
CA ILE A 359 -18.67 9.89 8.10
C ILE A 359 -19.21 11.24 7.60
N ALA A 360 -18.46 11.87 6.70
CA ALA A 360 -18.91 13.01 5.92
C ALA A 360 -18.79 12.73 4.42
N SER A 361 -19.90 12.86 3.71
CA SER A 361 -19.96 12.61 2.26
C SER A 361 -20.43 13.83 1.48
N ASP A 362 -19.95 14.03 0.25
CA ASP A 362 -20.49 15.08 -0.62
C ASP A 362 -21.45 14.51 -1.68
N ASP A 363 -20.93 13.86 -2.72
CA ASP A 363 -21.72 13.53 -3.91
C ASP A 363 -22.16 12.05 -3.93
N HIS A 364 -23.46 11.83 -4.18
CA HIS A 364 -24.10 10.52 -4.32
C HIS A 364 -25.02 10.51 -5.56
N PRO A 365 -24.46 10.45 -6.78
CA PRO A 365 -25.24 10.25 -8.01
C PRO A 365 -26.11 8.99 -7.99
N ALA A 366 -27.10 8.93 -8.87
CA ALA A 366 -27.90 7.73 -9.08
C ALA A 366 -27.03 6.48 -9.32
N GLY A 367 -27.41 5.37 -8.71
CA GLY A 367 -26.68 4.10 -8.81
C GLY A 367 -25.48 3.96 -7.86
N SER A 368 -25.16 4.98 -7.07
CA SER A 368 -24.26 4.83 -5.92
C SER A 368 -25.02 4.26 -4.71
N THR A 369 -24.31 3.54 -3.82
CA THR A 369 -24.92 2.92 -2.63
C THR A 369 -24.06 3.07 -1.38
N MET A 370 -24.67 3.49 -0.28
CA MET A 370 -24.02 3.49 1.03
C MET A 370 -24.84 2.70 2.05
N THR A 371 -24.19 1.79 2.78
CA THR A 371 -24.84 1.00 3.83
C THR A 371 -24.20 1.28 5.18
N LEU A 372 -25.01 1.73 6.15
CA LEU A 372 -24.64 1.80 7.56
C LEU A 372 -25.17 0.56 8.27
N ASN A 373 -24.26 -0.27 8.79
CA ASN A 373 -24.56 -1.51 9.49
C ASN A 373 -23.49 -1.79 10.58
N GLY A 374 -23.20 -0.77 11.37
CA GLY A 374 -22.19 -0.83 12.42
C GLY A 374 -22.74 -0.46 13.79
N LYS A 375 -21.82 -0.29 14.73
CA LYS A 375 -22.09 0.25 16.06
C LYS A 375 -21.52 1.64 16.17
N PHE A 376 -22.37 2.63 16.47
CA PHE A 376 -21.99 4.03 16.54
C PHE A 376 -22.26 4.54 17.96
N ILE A 377 -21.18 4.73 18.72
CA ILE A 377 -21.25 4.99 20.16
C ILE A 377 -20.48 6.27 20.49
N ASN A 378 -21.12 7.21 21.17
CA ASN A 378 -20.50 8.44 21.66
C ASN A 378 -19.72 9.24 20.60
N ASN A 379 -20.15 9.22 19.34
CA ASN A 379 -19.54 10.02 18.29
C ASN A 379 -20.09 11.45 18.33
N THR A 380 -19.23 12.44 18.09
CA THR A 380 -19.56 13.85 18.28
C THR A 380 -19.30 14.65 17.02
N CYS A 381 -20.28 15.48 16.64
CA CYS A 381 -20.14 16.49 15.59
C CYS A 381 -20.31 17.89 16.20
N LEU A 382 -19.23 18.67 16.22
CA LEU A 382 -19.19 19.99 16.88
C LEU A 382 -19.66 21.15 15.98
N ASN A 383 -20.14 20.91 14.76
CA ASN A 383 -20.68 21.97 13.92
C ASN A 383 -22.21 22.01 13.93
N SER A 384 -22.76 23.22 13.91
CA SER A 384 -24.20 23.46 13.77
C SER A 384 -24.74 22.92 12.45
N GLY A 385 -25.79 22.11 12.53
CA GLY A 385 -26.45 21.56 11.34
C GLY A 385 -25.60 20.50 10.65
N SER A 386 -25.09 19.52 11.39
CA SER A 386 -24.40 18.35 10.86
C SER A 386 -24.69 17.14 11.75
N GLY A 387 -24.77 15.96 11.14
CA GLY A 387 -25.11 14.73 11.84
C GLY A 387 -23.91 14.12 12.57
N ALA A 388 -24.17 13.55 13.76
CA ALA A 388 -23.10 13.01 14.61
C ALA A 388 -22.52 11.69 14.09
N VAL A 389 -23.31 10.85 13.42
CA VAL A 389 -22.76 9.70 12.67
C VAL A 389 -22.47 10.10 11.23
N TRP A 390 -23.48 10.56 10.50
CA TRP A 390 -23.35 10.87 9.08
C TRP A 390 -23.80 12.29 8.73
N SER A 391 -22.98 12.99 7.96
CA SER A 391 -23.36 14.26 7.32
C SER A 391 -23.20 14.19 5.82
N GLN A 392 -24.24 14.58 5.08
CA GLN A 392 -24.16 14.80 3.64
C GLN A 392 -24.28 16.30 3.31
N TRP A 393 -23.35 16.80 2.49
CA TRP A 393 -23.40 18.15 1.96
C TRP A 393 -22.64 18.24 0.64
N SER A 394 -23.22 18.86 -0.38
CA SER A 394 -22.50 19.23 -1.61
C SER A 394 -22.59 20.73 -1.88
N ILE A 395 -21.51 21.30 -2.42
CA ILE A 395 -21.43 22.72 -2.83
C ILE A 395 -22.15 22.96 -4.17
N LEU A 396 -22.28 21.92 -4.99
CA LEU A 396 -22.82 22.06 -6.32
C LEU A 396 -24.35 22.21 -6.21
N PRO A 397 -24.93 23.27 -6.79
CA PRO A 397 -26.38 23.53 -6.70
C PRO A 397 -27.23 22.39 -7.28
N VAL A 398 -26.61 21.52 -8.10
CA VAL A 398 -27.20 20.39 -8.82
C VAL A 398 -26.48 19.06 -8.55
N SER A 399 -25.64 18.93 -7.51
CA SER A 399 -25.13 17.59 -7.18
C SER A 399 -26.24 16.80 -6.52
N PRO A 400 -26.77 15.78 -7.18
CA PRO A 400 -27.93 15.10 -6.66
C PRO A 400 -27.50 14.20 -5.51
N PHE A 401 -28.27 14.25 -4.43
CA PHE A 401 -28.34 13.12 -3.51
C PHE A 401 -29.41 12.16 -4.09
N GLU A 402 -28.99 11.45 -5.14
CA GLU A 402 -29.81 10.50 -5.93
C GLU A 402 -29.48 9.03 -5.63
N GLY A 403 -28.32 8.77 -5.03
CA GLY A 403 -27.89 7.44 -4.63
C GLY A 403 -28.66 6.90 -3.42
N ASP A 404 -28.58 5.59 -3.22
CA ASP A 404 -29.30 4.91 -2.15
C ASP A 404 -28.44 4.82 -0.88
N VAL A 405 -28.93 5.39 0.22
CA VAL A 405 -28.32 5.21 1.54
C VAL A 405 -29.24 4.42 2.44
N THR A 406 -28.76 3.28 2.91
CA THR A 406 -29.52 2.35 3.75
C THR A 406 -28.89 2.25 5.14
N ILE A 407 -29.71 2.41 6.18
CA ILE A 407 -29.37 2.13 7.57
C ILE A 407 -30.04 0.80 7.92
N LEU A 408 -29.25 -0.25 8.12
CA LEU A 408 -29.82 -1.56 8.45
C LEU A 408 -30.33 -1.57 9.89
N GLY A 409 -31.44 -2.28 10.13
CA GLY A 409 -32.04 -2.42 11.48
C GLY A 409 -31.11 -3.13 12.49
N THR A 410 -30.07 -3.80 12.00
CA THR A 410 -28.98 -4.39 12.79
C THR A 410 -27.97 -3.37 13.31
N SER A 411 -28.04 -2.10 12.89
CA SER A 411 -27.19 -1.03 13.41
C SER A 411 -27.58 -0.63 14.83
N SER A 412 -26.61 -0.14 15.62
CA SER A 412 -26.86 0.44 16.93
C SER A 412 -26.31 1.86 17.03
N PHE A 413 -27.09 2.74 17.65
CA PHE A 413 -26.74 4.12 17.92
C PHE A 413 -26.91 4.37 19.42
N GLU A 414 -25.87 4.87 20.08
CA GLU A 414 -25.86 5.13 21.51
C GLU A 414 -25.05 6.40 21.80
N ASP A 415 -25.69 7.39 22.42
CA ASP A 415 -25.05 8.59 22.94
C ASP A 415 -24.29 9.42 21.89
N ASN A 416 -24.65 9.35 20.61
CA ASN A 416 -24.05 10.22 19.59
C ASN A 416 -24.59 11.66 19.74
N THR A 417 -23.71 12.66 19.63
CA THR A 417 -24.06 14.05 19.95
C THR A 417 -23.84 15.03 18.81
N SER A 418 -24.86 15.86 18.58
CA SER A 418 -24.82 17.07 17.76
C SER A 418 -25.32 18.23 18.61
N PRO A 419 -24.46 18.79 19.48
CA PRO A 419 -24.88 19.70 20.56
C PRO A 419 -25.52 20.99 20.06
N TYR A 420 -25.26 21.39 18.82
CA TYR A 420 -25.76 22.64 18.25
C TYR A 420 -27.22 22.59 17.78
N ASP A 421 -27.81 21.40 17.67
CA ASP A 421 -29.22 21.26 17.31
C ASP A 421 -30.04 20.46 18.33
N ASP A 422 -29.57 20.42 19.58
CA ASP A 422 -30.15 19.67 20.68
C ASP A 422 -30.26 18.18 20.34
N ASN A 423 -29.23 17.62 19.69
CA ASN A 423 -29.14 16.21 19.25
C ASN A 423 -30.23 15.77 18.25
N ARG A 424 -30.92 16.69 17.59
CA ARG A 424 -31.89 16.36 16.53
C ARG A 424 -31.25 15.72 15.29
N SER A 425 -29.92 15.77 15.18
CA SER A 425 -29.15 15.06 14.16
C SER A 425 -28.11 14.10 14.76
N SER A 426 -28.41 13.45 15.89
CA SER A 426 -27.50 12.46 16.49
C SER A 426 -27.19 11.26 15.58
N ILE A 427 -28.01 10.96 14.57
CA ILE A 427 -27.65 9.98 13.54
C ILE A 427 -27.20 10.69 12.27
N TRP A 428 -28.09 11.39 11.57
CA TRP A 428 -27.73 12.04 10.31
C TRP A 428 -28.31 13.44 10.09
N ASN A 429 -27.63 14.21 9.25
CA ASN A 429 -28.14 15.42 8.61
C ASN A 429 -27.80 15.40 7.11
N ILE A 430 -28.82 15.47 6.26
CA ILE A 430 -28.68 15.53 4.81
C ILE A 430 -29.13 16.91 4.36
N ASN A 431 -28.23 17.65 3.72
CA ASN A 431 -28.49 19.01 3.29
C ASN A 431 -29.72 19.06 2.38
N LYS A 432 -30.62 20.04 2.61
CA LYS A 432 -31.92 20.20 1.93
C LYS A 432 -32.96 19.09 2.12
N VAL A 433 -32.64 17.99 2.80
CA VAL A 433 -33.56 16.87 3.01
C VAL A 433 -34.11 16.87 4.44
N GLY A 434 -33.24 16.80 5.44
CA GLY A 434 -33.71 16.70 6.83
C GLY A 434 -32.66 16.21 7.81
N LYS A 435 -33.14 15.83 8.98
CA LYS A 435 -32.35 15.32 10.10
C LYS A 435 -33.00 14.05 10.65
N PHE A 436 -32.21 13.24 11.32
CA PHE A 436 -32.68 12.03 11.99
C PHE A 436 -31.86 11.78 13.26
N SER A 437 -32.57 11.49 14.33
CA SER A 437 -32.00 11.32 15.67
C SER A 437 -32.16 9.89 16.17
N GLU A 438 -31.44 9.59 17.25
CA GLU A 438 -31.60 8.37 18.03
C GLU A 438 -33.01 8.21 18.61
N ASP A 439 -33.69 9.31 18.96
CA ASP A 439 -35.08 9.27 19.43
C ASP A 439 -36.06 8.81 18.33
N ASP A 440 -35.70 8.99 17.05
CA ASP A 440 -36.46 8.55 15.89
C ASP A 440 -36.06 7.13 15.41
N TRP A 441 -35.09 6.49 16.07
CA TRP A 441 -34.56 5.18 15.69
C TRP A 441 -35.36 4.03 16.31
N GLU A 442 -35.80 3.10 15.48
CA GLU A 442 -36.70 2.00 15.87
C GLU A 442 -36.11 0.61 15.61
N SER A 443 -34.80 0.51 15.32
CA SER A 443 -34.12 -0.74 14.95
C SER A 443 -34.72 -1.46 13.71
N GLU A 444 -35.42 -0.71 12.86
CA GLU A 444 -35.90 -1.16 11.55
C GLU A 444 -34.99 -0.66 10.44
N THR A 445 -34.94 -1.37 9.31
CA THR A 445 -34.16 -0.91 8.15
C THR A 445 -34.80 0.34 7.56
N LYS A 446 -34.01 1.42 7.44
CA LYS A 446 -34.45 2.71 6.90
C LYS A 446 -33.64 3.05 5.65
N VAL A 447 -34.32 3.57 4.63
CA VAL A 447 -33.70 4.18 3.45
C VAL A 447 -33.76 5.69 3.62
N ALA A 448 -32.63 6.36 3.47
CA ALA A 448 -32.57 7.81 3.56
C ALA A 448 -33.37 8.44 2.41
N PRO A 449 -34.17 9.48 2.67
CA PRO A 449 -34.89 10.18 1.61
C PRO A 449 -33.91 10.85 0.63
N THR A 450 -34.11 10.62 -0.65
CA THR A 450 -33.34 11.27 -1.72
C THR A 450 -33.89 12.66 -2.05
N TYR A 451 -33.06 13.51 -2.64
CA TYR A 451 -33.48 14.81 -3.16
C TYR A 451 -33.34 14.82 -4.68
N THR A 452 -34.48 14.75 -5.36
CA THR A 452 -34.61 14.98 -6.81
C THR A 452 -35.29 16.33 -7.01
N GLU A 453 -34.62 17.28 -7.68
CA GLU A 453 -35.22 18.60 -8.01
C GLU A 453 -36.42 18.49 -8.96
#